data_AF-A0A9P6A0L0-F1
#
_entry.id   AF-A0A9P6A0L0-F1
#
_cell.length_a   1.000
_cell.length_b   1.000
_cell.length_c   1.000
_cell.angle_alpha   90.00
_cell.angle_beta   90.00
_cell.angle_gamma   90.00
#
_symmetry.space_group_name_H-M   'P 1'
#
loop_
_entity.id
_entity.type
_entity.pdbx_description
1 polymer ?
#
loop_
_entity_poly.entity_id
_entity_poly.type
_entity_poly.pdbx_seq_one_letter_code
_entity_poly.pdbx_strand_id
1 'polypeptide(L)'
;MPIHSVRRSQNHLAWNKSYNSYSLIIRPVVYAQSGDTIALDCLDCVPVHIEDALPGDTLWVDVLEIETGIKLPLRPFPGEMGVAAGKEGAFWTSPPYNTGGNLDTKYLHAGSTLYLPIEAEGALFLIGVRHTPIHVKARLAICKDKPYTKTPHYTTTEAVSREDYYCTTGIDSDIKTATRAAVRYMIDYLFAEHQLGGTEAYMLCGIAEDLKLHEEVRRNVYLLHALTLTQRCLG
;
A
#
# COMPACT_ATOMS: atom_id res chain seq x y z
N MET A 1 14.75 18.90 5.02
CA MET A 1 13.53 18.11 4.77
C MET A 1 12.37 19.07 4.61
N PRO A 2 11.64 19.06 3.49
CA PRO A 2 10.45 19.88 3.35
C PRO A 2 9.29 19.25 4.13
N ILE A 3 8.69 20.02 5.03
CA ILE A 3 7.41 19.68 5.66
C ILE A 3 6.34 20.27 4.75
N HIS A 4 5.43 19.44 4.25
CA HIS A 4 4.35 19.88 3.38
C HIS A 4 3.07 19.99 4.19
N SER A 5 2.74 21.22 4.62
CA SER A 5 1.43 21.49 5.24
C SER A 5 0.36 21.46 4.14
N VAL A 6 -0.54 20.48 4.20
CA VAL A 6 -1.61 20.32 3.21
C VAL A 6 -2.91 20.89 3.76
N ARG A 7 -3.55 21.79 3.02
CA ARG A 7 -4.85 22.37 3.39
C ARG A 7 -5.96 21.37 3.12
N ARG A 8 -7.08 21.47 3.85
CA ARG A 8 -8.27 20.65 3.61
C ARG A 8 -8.75 20.65 2.15
N SER A 9 -8.65 21.79 1.45
CA SER A 9 -9.01 21.91 0.03
C SER A 9 -8.08 21.16 -0.94
N GLN A 10 -6.97 20.64 -0.44
CA GLN A 10 -5.95 19.89 -1.19
C GLN A 10 -6.03 18.38 -0.89
N ASN A 11 -7.02 17.97 -0.09
CA ASN A 11 -7.31 16.57 0.19
C ASN A 11 -8.44 16.08 -0.73
N HIS A 12 -8.34 14.83 -1.18
CA HIS A 12 -9.25 14.22 -2.13
C HIS A 12 -9.62 12.80 -1.69
N LEU A 13 -10.76 12.28 -2.15
CA LEU A 13 -11.22 10.91 -1.91
C LEU A 13 -11.16 10.05 -3.19
N ALA A 14 -10.39 10.50 -4.18
CA ALA A 14 -10.27 9.86 -5.47
C ALA A 14 -8.90 10.13 -6.10
N TRP A 15 -8.46 9.23 -6.97
CA TRP A 15 -7.51 9.54 -8.04
C TRP A 15 -8.26 10.09 -9.24
N ASN A 16 -7.60 10.92 -10.06
CA ASN A 16 -8.07 11.18 -11.42
C ASN A 16 -6.90 11.21 -12.40
N LYS A 17 -6.88 10.26 -13.33
CA LYS A 17 -6.03 10.29 -14.52
C LYS A 17 -6.86 10.81 -15.69
N SER A 18 -7.09 12.12 -15.74
CA SER A 18 -7.76 12.74 -16.89
C SER A 18 -6.91 13.87 -17.44
N TYR A 19 -6.53 13.74 -18.70
CA TYR A 19 -5.79 14.74 -19.45
C TYR A 19 -6.71 15.83 -20.04
N ASN A 20 -8.03 15.73 -19.84
CA ASN A 20 -9.01 16.62 -20.48
C ASN A 20 -9.95 17.30 -19.47
N SER A 21 -10.17 18.60 -19.66
CA SER A 21 -10.66 19.57 -18.67
C SER A 21 -12.12 19.44 -18.21
N TYR A 22 -12.83 18.38 -18.60
CA TYR A 22 -14.26 18.20 -18.32
C TYR A 22 -14.55 17.29 -17.11
N SER A 23 -13.53 16.66 -16.52
CA SER A 23 -13.63 15.93 -15.26
C SER A 23 -12.69 16.53 -14.20
N LEU A 24 -13.03 16.39 -12.92
CA LEU A 24 -12.30 16.95 -11.76
C LEU A 24 -10.80 16.59 -11.78
N ILE A 25 -9.94 17.39 -12.41
CA ILE A 25 -8.49 17.14 -12.43
C ILE A 25 -7.97 17.23 -10.98
N ILE A 26 -7.55 16.09 -10.43
CA ILE A 26 -6.90 16.03 -9.12
C ILE A 26 -5.42 16.25 -9.36
N ARG A 27 -4.96 17.48 -9.12
CA ARG A 27 -3.57 17.87 -9.34
C ARG A 27 -2.73 17.45 -8.13
N PRO A 28 -1.51 16.91 -8.35
CA PRO A 28 -0.56 16.72 -7.27
C PRO A 28 -0.30 18.02 -6.52
N VAL A 29 -0.29 17.93 -5.19
CA VAL A 29 0.02 19.07 -4.31
C VAL A 29 1.41 18.97 -3.71
N VAL A 30 2.01 17.78 -3.77
CA VAL A 30 3.41 17.53 -3.42
C VAL A 30 4.09 16.85 -4.60
N TYR A 31 5.33 17.25 -4.88
CA TYR A 31 6.22 16.65 -5.86
C TYR A 31 7.45 16.16 -5.10
N ALA A 32 7.83 14.91 -5.30
CA ALA A 32 8.92 14.24 -4.60
C ALA A 32 9.83 13.52 -5.60
N GLN A 33 11.11 13.39 -5.26
CA GLN A 33 12.05 12.51 -5.93
C GLN A 33 12.06 11.13 -5.27
N SER A 34 12.50 10.11 -6.00
CA SER A 34 12.77 8.80 -5.39
C SER A 34 13.81 8.94 -4.27
N GLY A 35 13.49 8.41 -3.08
CA GLY A 35 14.29 8.52 -1.86
C GLY A 35 13.89 9.67 -0.94
N ASP A 36 13.03 10.60 -1.40
CA ASP A 36 12.59 11.72 -0.58
C ASP A 36 11.71 11.27 0.58
N THR A 37 11.83 12.00 1.68
CA THR A 37 10.91 11.88 2.82
C THR A 37 9.93 13.04 2.80
N ILE A 38 8.64 12.72 2.83
CA ILE A 38 7.55 13.67 2.94
C ILE A 38 6.93 13.60 4.34
N ALA A 39 6.41 14.74 4.80
CA ALA A 39 5.61 14.84 6.01
C ALA A 39 4.30 15.55 5.65
N LEU A 40 3.17 14.92 5.99
CA LEU A 40 1.83 15.33 5.60
C LEU A 40 0.88 15.38 6.78
N ASP A 41 0.09 16.44 6.86
CA ASP A 41 -1.10 16.50 7.71
C ASP A 41 -2.29 15.93 6.92
N CYS A 42 -2.64 14.68 7.18
CA CYS A 42 -3.69 13.96 6.49
C CYS A 42 -5.03 14.13 7.22
N LEU A 43 -5.96 14.87 6.61
CA LEU A 43 -7.37 14.82 6.96
C LEU A 43 -8.13 13.84 6.05
N ASP A 44 -7.85 13.90 4.74
CA ASP A 44 -8.23 12.87 3.77
C ASP A 44 -6.99 12.51 2.93
N CYS A 45 -7.13 12.01 1.70
CA CYS A 45 -5.96 11.63 0.90
C CYS A 45 -5.28 12.80 0.20
N VAL A 46 -3.94 12.83 0.24
CA VAL A 46 -3.10 13.87 -0.39
C VAL A 46 -2.40 13.33 -1.63
N PRO A 47 -2.59 13.92 -2.83
CA PRO A 47 -1.92 13.48 -4.05
C PRO A 47 -0.47 13.94 -4.12
N VAL A 48 0.43 12.97 -4.23
CA VAL A 48 1.89 13.13 -4.35
C VAL A 48 2.33 12.61 -5.72
N HIS A 49 3.01 13.46 -6.47
CA HIS A 49 3.72 13.06 -7.69
C HIS A 49 5.14 12.65 -7.34
N ILE A 50 5.58 11.50 -7.83
CA ILE A 50 6.97 11.04 -7.71
C ILE A 50 7.62 11.13 -9.08
N GLU A 51 8.61 11.99 -9.22
CA GLU A 51 9.33 12.22 -10.47
C GLU A 51 9.98 10.92 -10.97
N ASP A 52 9.99 10.73 -12.29
CA ASP A 52 10.50 9.54 -12.99
C ASP A 52 9.81 8.19 -12.67
N ALA A 53 8.72 8.18 -11.89
CA ALA A 53 7.93 6.97 -11.66
C ALA A 53 7.17 6.55 -12.93
N LEU A 54 7.41 5.34 -13.43
CA LEU A 54 6.80 4.85 -14.67
C LEU A 54 5.94 3.60 -14.43
N PRO A 55 4.92 3.36 -15.29
CA PRO A 55 4.17 2.11 -15.26
C PRO A 55 5.08 0.88 -15.35
N GLY A 56 4.91 -0.07 -14.44
CA GLY A 56 5.75 -1.27 -14.30
C GLY A 56 6.80 -1.18 -13.18
N ASP A 57 7.08 0.03 -12.68
CA ASP A 57 7.87 0.20 -11.47
C ASP A 57 7.07 -0.19 -10.21
N THR A 58 7.75 -0.31 -9.07
CA THR A 58 7.11 -0.47 -7.76
C THR A 58 7.45 0.71 -6.85
N LEU A 59 6.43 1.32 -6.24
CA LEU A 59 6.61 2.36 -5.23
C LEU A 59 6.79 1.71 -3.85
N TRP A 60 7.90 2.02 -3.18
CA TRP A 60 8.17 1.68 -1.79
C TRP A 60 7.79 2.87 -0.92
N VAL A 61 6.99 2.61 0.12
CA VAL A 61 6.52 3.60 1.07
C VAL A 61 6.94 3.14 2.47
N ASP A 62 8.03 3.69 2.98
CA ASP A 62 8.47 3.45 4.35
C ASP A 62 7.70 4.38 5.27
N VAL A 63 6.85 3.83 6.13
CA VAL A 63 6.09 4.59 7.12
C VAL A 63 7.01 4.85 8.31
N LEU A 64 7.49 6.08 8.45
CA LEU A 64 8.51 6.42 9.45
C LEU A 64 7.87 6.80 10.79
N GLU A 65 6.91 7.72 10.76
CA GLU A 65 6.27 8.27 11.95
C GLU A 65 4.78 8.47 11.65
N ILE A 66 3.93 8.18 12.64
CA ILE A 66 2.51 8.53 12.63
C ILE A 66 2.17 9.12 13.98
N GLU A 67 1.71 10.36 13.96
CA GLU A 67 1.22 11.06 15.15
C GLU A 67 -0.28 11.30 15.02
N THR A 68 -0.98 11.20 16.15
CA THR A 68 -2.39 11.59 16.24
C THR A 68 -2.57 12.57 17.39
N GLY A 69 -3.58 13.44 17.29
CA GLY A 69 -3.97 14.30 18.41
C GLY A 69 -4.63 13.55 19.56
N ILE A 70 -4.81 12.22 19.46
CA ILE A 70 -5.55 11.39 20.41
C ILE A 70 -4.59 10.54 21.24
N LYS A 71 -4.69 10.65 22.57
CA LYS A 71 -3.96 9.82 23.52
C LYS A 71 -4.73 8.53 23.84
N LEU A 72 -4.80 7.64 22.87
CA LEU A 72 -5.24 6.25 23.10
C LEU A 72 -4.04 5.32 22.88
N PRO A 73 -3.96 4.16 23.56
CA PRO A 73 -2.94 3.14 23.31
C PRO A 73 -3.21 2.39 21.98
N LEU A 74 -3.50 3.14 20.93
CA LEU A 74 -3.71 2.63 19.58
C LEU A 74 -2.41 2.75 18.79
N ARG A 75 -2.20 1.81 17.87
CA ARG A 75 -1.21 1.96 16.80
C ARG A 75 -1.93 2.61 15.64
N PRO A 76 -1.77 3.93 15.41
CA PRO A 76 -2.40 4.57 14.28
C PRO A 76 -1.79 4.02 12.99
N PHE A 77 -2.61 3.95 11.95
CA PHE A 77 -2.22 3.52 10.61
C PHE A 77 -2.99 4.35 9.57
N PRO A 78 -2.41 4.61 8.39
CA PRO A 78 -3.14 5.22 7.30
C PRO A 78 -4.02 4.15 6.66
N GLY A 79 -5.34 4.31 6.78
CA GLY A 79 -6.29 3.34 6.20
C GLY A 79 -6.29 3.36 4.66
N GLU A 80 -5.98 4.51 4.07
CA GLU A 80 -5.94 4.67 2.62
C GLU A 80 -4.51 4.92 2.15
N MET A 81 -3.98 4.02 1.33
CA MET A 81 -2.72 4.19 0.62
C MET A 81 -2.76 3.52 -0.74
N GLY A 82 -2.41 4.24 -1.80
CA GLY A 82 -2.35 3.66 -3.13
C GLY A 82 -1.86 4.62 -4.21
N VAL A 83 -1.66 4.10 -5.40
CA VAL A 83 -1.25 4.84 -6.60
C VAL A 83 -2.37 4.84 -7.63
N ALA A 84 -2.34 5.79 -8.54
CA ALA A 84 -3.37 5.89 -9.58
C ALA A 84 -3.32 4.67 -10.51
N ALA A 85 -4.52 4.17 -10.84
CA ALA A 85 -4.67 3.14 -11.86
C ALA A 85 -4.19 3.64 -13.23
N GLY A 86 -3.73 2.72 -14.08
CA GLY A 86 -3.27 3.04 -15.43
C GLY A 86 -4.37 3.48 -16.40
N LYS A 87 -5.63 3.53 -15.94
CA LYS A 87 -6.82 3.82 -16.73
C LYS A 87 -7.25 5.28 -16.61
N GLU A 88 -7.83 5.84 -17.67
CA GLU A 88 -8.38 7.19 -17.59
C GLU A 88 -9.63 7.25 -16.71
N GLY A 89 -9.80 8.38 -16.03
CA GLY A 89 -10.98 8.69 -15.24
C GLY A 89 -10.72 8.86 -13.74
N ALA A 90 -11.81 9.16 -13.03
CA ALA A 90 -11.80 9.33 -11.58
C ALA A 90 -12.11 8.01 -10.88
N PHE A 91 -11.21 7.57 -9.99
CA PHE A 91 -11.34 6.37 -9.19
C PHE A 91 -11.41 6.76 -7.72
N TRP A 92 -12.47 6.37 -7.03
CA TRP A 92 -12.58 6.58 -5.59
C TRP A 92 -11.46 5.82 -4.85
N THR A 93 -11.02 6.29 -3.68
CA THR A 93 -10.02 5.59 -2.86
C THR A 93 -10.58 4.34 -2.17
N SER A 94 -11.90 4.13 -2.21
CA SER A 94 -12.60 2.95 -1.72
C SER A 94 -13.50 2.38 -2.83
N PRO A 95 -13.56 1.05 -3.05
CA PRO A 95 -12.92 -0.07 -2.31
C PRO A 95 -11.39 -0.18 -2.49
N PRO A 96 -10.70 -1.20 -1.91
CA PRO A 96 -9.34 -1.54 -2.31
C PRO A 96 -9.24 -1.97 -3.79
N TYR A 97 -8.09 -1.70 -4.40
CA TYR A 97 -7.70 -2.05 -5.76
C TYR A 97 -6.29 -2.64 -5.79
N ASN A 98 -5.91 -3.27 -6.91
CA ASN A 98 -4.55 -3.78 -7.11
C ASN A 98 -3.46 -2.70 -6.97
N THR A 99 -3.81 -1.42 -7.18
CA THR A 99 -2.91 -0.28 -6.98
C THR A 99 -3.00 0.34 -5.58
N GLY A 100 -3.70 -0.29 -4.63
CA GLY A 100 -3.91 0.19 -3.27
C GLY A 100 -5.31 0.78 -3.05
N GLY A 101 -5.40 1.89 -2.32
CA GLY A 101 -6.66 2.51 -1.91
C GLY A 101 -7.00 2.15 -0.49
N ASN A 102 -8.22 1.69 -0.25
CA ASN A 102 -8.65 1.36 1.10
C ASN A 102 -8.05 0.04 1.59
N LEU A 103 -6.83 0.09 2.11
CA LEU A 103 -6.16 -1.08 2.65
C LEU A 103 -6.61 -1.39 4.07
N ASP A 104 -6.90 -0.35 4.87
CA ASP A 104 -7.44 -0.43 6.23
C ASP A 104 -6.77 -1.51 7.10
N THR A 105 -5.45 -1.62 6.96
CA THR A 105 -4.64 -2.62 7.62
C THR A 105 -3.86 -2.02 8.78
N LYS A 106 -4.18 -2.47 10.00
CA LYS A 106 -3.47 -2.08 11.23
C LYS A 106 -2.00 -2.45 11.26
N TYR A 107 -1.52 -3.25 10.31
CA TYR A 107 -0.11 -3.65 10.20
C TYR A 107 0.74 -2.64 9.43
N LEU A 108 0.10 -1.68 8.75
CA LEU A 108 0.79 -0.56 8.10
C LEU A 108 0.93 0.61 9.08
N HIS A 109 1.75 0.42 10.10
CA HIS A 109 2.08 1.44 11.11
C HIS A 109 3.51 1.96 10.93
N ALA A 110 3.93 2.91 11.76
CA ALA A 110 5.32 3.34 11.83
C ALA A 110 6.28 2.12 11.97
N GLY A 111 7.29 2.05 11.12
CA GLY A 111 8.22 0.93 10.98
C GLY A 111 7.86 -0.10 9.91
N SER A 112 6.69 -0.01 9.27
CA SER A 112 6.32 -0.86 8.13
C SER A 112 6.74 -0.26 6.79
N THR A 113 6.87 -1.10 5.76
CA THR A 113 7.10 -0.68 4.37
C THR A 113 6.02 -1.27 3.47
N LEU A 114 5.31 -0.41 2.74
CA LEU A 114 4.30 -0.79 1.75
C LEU A 114 4.91 -0.76 0.34
N TYR A 115 4.55 -1.74 -0.49
CA TYR A 115 4.96 -1.87 -1.89
C TYR A 115 3.72 -1.79 -2.78
N LEU A 116 3.71 -0.85 -3.72
CA LEU A 116 2.57 -0.59 -4.62
C LEU A 116 2.97 -0.71 -6.09
N PRO A 117 2.22 -1.45 -6.93
CA PRO A 117 2.49 -1.50 -8.36
C PRO A 117 2.13 -0.18 -9.03
N ILE A 118 3.10 0.47 -9.69
CA ILE A 118 2.87 1.71 -10.41
C ILE A 118 2.25 1.38 -11.78
N GLU A 119 1.07 1.94 -12.04
CA GLU A 119 0.38 1.83 -13.33
C GLU A 119 0.25 3.17 -14.08
N ALA A 120 0.57 4.27 -13.43
CA ALA A 120 0.48 5.61 -13.98
C ALA A 120 1.79 6.38 -13.79
N GLU A 121 2.16 7.20 -14.78
CA GLU A 121 3.31 8.09 -14.69
C GLU A 121 3.18 9.02 -13.49
N GLY A 122 4.29 9.19 -12.77
CA GLY A 122 4.34 9.94 -11.53
C GLY A 122 3.77 9.20 -10.32
N ALA A 123 3.27 7.97 -10.50
CA ALA A 123 2.48 7.15 -9.57
C ALA A 123 1.16 7.79 -9.08
N LEU A 124 1.14 9.10 -8.80
CA LEU A 124 0.03 9.83 -8.19
C LEU A 124 -0.39 9.16 -6.88
N PHE A 125 0.59 9.00 -5.99
CA PHE A 125 0.42 8.36 -4.69
C PHE A 125 -0.56 9.16 -3.82
N LEU A 126 -1.45 8.45 -3.14
CA LEU A 126 -2.37 8.96 -2.15
C LEU A 126 -2.10 8.26 -0.82
N ILE A 127 -2.08 9.05 0.26
CA ILE A 127 -2.06 8.57 1.64
C ILE A 127 -3.06 9.38 2.46
N GLY A 128 -3.85 8.69 3.28
CA GLY A 128 -4.87 9.32 4.10
C GLY A 128 -5.53 8.35 5.07
N VAL A 129 -6.52 8.87 5.78
CA VAL A 129 -7.27 8.16 6.80
C VAL A 129 -8.69 8.74 6.87
N ARG A 130 -9.71 7.89 7.01
CA ARG A 130 -11.10 8.35 7.08
C ARG A 130 -11.53 8.83 8.47
N HIS A 131 -10.92 8.29 9.52
CA HIS A 131 -11.52 8.33 10.85
C HIS A 131 -10.94 9.40 11.77
N THR A 132 -9.64 9.69 11.69
CA THR A 132 -8.97 10.58 12.64
C THR A 132 -7.81 11.26 11.95
N PRO A 133 -7.69 12.60 12.01
CA PRO A 133 -6.55 13.30 11.42
C PRO A 133 -5.23 12.76 11.96
N ILE A 134 -4.30 12.48 11.06
CA ILE A 134 -2.95 12.01 11.40
C ILE A 134 -1.90 12.93 10.78
N HIS A 135 -0.79 13.10 11.48
CA HIS A 135 0.46 13.56 10.86
C HIS A 135 1.26 12.32 10.48
N VAL A 136 1.58 12.16 9.21
CA VAL A 136 2.34 11.01 8.70
C VAL A 136 3.63 11.46 8.05
N LYS A 137 4.71 10.76 8.38
CA LYS A 137 6.01 10.91 7.74
C LYS A 137 6.33 9.62 7.00
N ALA A 138 6.57 9.73 5.70
CA ALA A 138 6.86 8.58 4.85
C ALA A 138 8.04 8.88 3.93
N ARG A 139 8.89 7.88 3.69
CA ARG A 139 9.89 7.92 2.62
C ARG A 139 9.34 7.20 1.41
N LEU A 140 9.45 7.83 0.25
CA LEU A 140 8.95 7.30 -1.03
C LEU A 140 10.15 6.95 -1.91
N ALA A 141 10.25 5.71 -2.37
CA ALA A 141 11.31 5.28 -3.27
C ALA A 141 10.76 4.47 -4.44
N ILE A 142 11.28 4.70 -5.63
CA ILE A 142 11.00 3.90 -6.81
C ILE A 142 11.97 2.73 -6.81
N CYS A 143 11.42 1.51 -6.90
CA CYS A 143 12.21 0.30 -7.06
C CYS A 143 11.85 -0.38 -8.38
N LYS A 144 12.89 -0.62 -9.17
CA LYS A 144 12.81 -1.33 -10.44
C LYS A 144 12.93 -2.84 -10.19
N ASP A 145 12.56 -3.63 -11.18
CA ASP A 145 12.78 -5.08 -11.19
C ASP A 145 12.01 -5.86 -10.10
N LYS A 146 10.80 -5.39 -9.77
CA LYS A 146 9.89 -6.05 -8.81
C LYS A 146 8.56 -6.50 -9.46
N PRO A 147 8.59 -7.24 -10.59
CA PRO A 147 7.40 -7.56 -11.38
C PRO A 147 6.39 -8.49 -10.68
N TYR A 148 6.78 -9.09 -9.55
CA TYR A 148 5.91 -9.94 -8.73
C TYR A 148 4.94 -9.14 -7.86
N THR A 149 5.16 -7.83 -7.65
CA THR A 149 4.26 -6.96 -6.88
C THR A 149 3.07 -6.61 -7.76
N LYS A 150 2.02 -7.45 -7.76
CA LYS A 150 0.81 -7.28 -8.60
C LYS A 150 -0.36 -6.64 -7.84
N THR A 151 -0.26 -6.64 -6.53
CA THR A 151 -1.16 -6.05 -5.54
C THR A 151 -0.31 -5.41 -4.45
N PRO A 152 -0.91 -4.67 -3.50
CA PRO A 152 -0.18 -4.13 -2.37
C PRO A 152 0.50 -5.24 -1.57
N HIS A 153 1.82 -5.20 -1.44
CA HIS A 153 2.57 -6.07 -0.54
C HIS A 153 3.14 -5.21 0.59
N TYR A 154 3.55 -5.79 1.71
CA TYR A 154 4.23 -5.00 2.74
C TYR A 154 5.09 -5.84 3.68
N THR A 155 6.05 -5.18 4.32
CA THR A 155 6.79 -5.71 5.47
C THR A 155 6.36 -5.04 6.76
N THR A 156 6.27 -5.80 7.83
CA THR A 156 5.89 -5.30 9.16
C THR A 156 6.51 -6.14 10.25
N THR A 157 6.69 -5.56 11.44
CA THR A 157 7.11 -6.29 12.65
C THR A 157 5.90 -6.46 13.56
N GLU A 158 5.54 -7.71 13.87
CA GLU A 158 4.38 -7.99 14.71
C GLU A 158 4.62 -7.57 16.18
N ALA A 159 3.58 -7.06 16.82
CA ALA A 159 3.61 -6.46 18.14
C ALA A 159 4.14 -7.38 19.25
N VAL A 160 3.63 -8.60 19.28
CA VAL A 160 3.73 -9.56 20.38
C VAL A 160 4.90 -10.49 20.12
N SER A 161 4.99 -11.09 18.93
CA SER A 161 6.07 -12.00 18.56
C SER A 161 7.38 -11.26 18.30
N ARG A 162 7.33 -9.98 17.90
CA ARG A 162 8.49 -9.19 17.44
C ARG A 162 9.21 -9.82 16.25
N GLU A 163 8.49 -10.59 15.47
CA GLU A 163 8.99 -11.18 14.25
C GLU A 163 8.65 -10.29 13.04
N ASP A 164 9.55 -10.29 12.04
CA ASP A 164 9.41 -9.55 10.80
C ASP A 164 8.73 -10.39 9.73
N TYR A 165 7.64 -9.89 9.17
CA TYR A 165 6.83 -10.59 8.19
C TYR A 165 6.88 -9.88 6.84
N TYR A 166 6.90 -10.67 5.76
CA TYR A 166 6.50 -10.21 4.43
C TYR A 166 5.06 -10.65 4.18
N CYS A 167 4.23 -9.74 3.66
CA CYS A 167 2.80 -9.94 3.48
C CYS A 167 2.43 -9.64 2.03
N THR A 168 1.71 -10.57 1.40
CA THR A 168 1.09 -10.35 0.07
C THR A 168 -0.41 -10.24 0.21
N THR A 169 -1.05 -9.44 -0.64
CA THR A 169 -2.50 -9.26 -0.59
C THR A 169 -3.21 -9.82 -1.81
N GLY A 170 -4.42 -10.30 -1.62
CA GLY A 170 -5.34 -10.66 -2.69
C GLY A 170 -6.60 -9.80 -2.60
N ILE A 171 -7.05 -9.31 -3.75
CA ILE A 171 -8.18 -8.39 -3.86
C ILE A 171 -9.15 -8.96 -4.88
N ASP A 172 -10.31 -9.40 -4.41
CA ASP A 172 -11.39 -9.89 -5.27
C ASP A 172 -12.74 -9.79 -4.56
N SER A 173 -13.82 -9.83 -5.34
CA SER A 173 -15.17 -9.90 -4.79
C SER A 173 -15.57 -11.24 -4.19
N ASP A 174 -14.85 -12.31 -4.55
CA ASP A 174 -14.97 -13.63 -3.95
C ASP A 174 -13.77 -13.89 -3.02
N ILE A 175 -14.06 -14.19 -1.76
CA ILE A 175 -13.04 -14.40 -0.73
C ILE A 175 -12.07 -15.52 -1.09
N LYS A 176 -12.54 -16.61 -1.73
CA LYS A 176 -11.68 -17.73 -2.11
C LYS A 176 -10.72 -17.33 -3.24
N THR A 177 -11.19 -16.52 -4.17
CA THR A 177 -10.40 -15.97 -5.27
C THR A 177 -9.34 -15.01 -4.74
N ALA A 178 -9.72 -14.11 -3.82
CA ALA A 178 -8.79 -13.23 -3.11
C ALA A 178 -7.73 -14.04 -2.32
N THR A 179 -8.13 -15.05 -1.53
CA THR A 179 -7.18 -15.92 -0.81
C THR A 179 -6.20 -16.59 -1.76
N ARG A 180 -6.70 -17.20 -2.86
CA ARG A 180 -5.84 -17.86 -3.85
C ARG A 180 -4.87 -16.88 -4.51
N ALA A 181 -5.28 -15.64 -4.75
CA ALA A 181 -4.41 -14.61 -5.29
C ALA A 181 -3.29 -14.26 -4.30
N ALA A 182 -3.62 -14.00 -3.03
CA ALA A 182 -2.64 -13.68 -1.98
C ALA A 182 -1.53 -14.76 -1.89
N VAL A 183 -1.93 -16.03 -1.81
CA VAL A 183 -1.00 -17.18 -1.75
C VAL A 183 -0.14 -17.27 -3.02
N ARG A 184 -0.73 -17.08 -4.20
CA ARG A 184 0.01 -17.10 -5.47
C ARG A 184 1.05 -15.99 -5.54
N TYR A 185 0.73 -14.79 -5.07
CA TYR A 185 1.69 -13.70 -5.04
C TYR A 185 2.79 -13.92 -4.01
N MET A 186 2.50 -14.63 -2.90
CA MET A 186 3.54 -15.06 -1.96
C MET A 186 4.50 -16.04 -2.63
N ILE A 187 3.98 -17.01 -3.40
CA ILE A 187 4.81 -17.94 -4.18
C ILE A 187 5.66 -17.19 -5.22
N ASP A 188 5.07 -16.23 -5.94
CA ASP A 188 5.81 -15.39 -6.90
C ASP A 188 6.95 -14.62 -6.21
N TYR A 189 6.72 -14.07 -5.02
CA TYR A 189 7.74 -13.40 -4.20
C TYR A 189 8.84 -14.37 -3.75
N LEU A 190 8.47 -15.53 -3.21
CA LEU A 190 9.43 -16.56 -2.76
C LEU A 190 10.29 -17.07 -3.91
N PHE A 191 9.72 -17.21 -5.10
CA PHE A 191 10.49 -17.56 -6.29
C PHE A 191 11.46 -16.44 -6.69
N ALA A 192 10.98 -15.19 -6.75
CA ALA A 192 11.77 -14.06 -7.22
C ALA A 192 12.91 -13.67 -6.27
N GLU A 193 12.66 -13.69 -4.96
CA GLU A 193 13.57 -13.16 -3.94
C GLU A 193 14.35 -14.24 -3.20
N HIS A 194 13.80 -15.45 -3.12
CA HIS A 194 14.38 -16.57 -2.34
C HIS A 194 14.68 -17.81 -3.19
N GLN A 195 14.44 -17.75 -4.51
CA GLN A 195 14.76 -18.81 -5.48
C GLN A 195 14.13 -20.18 -5.14
N LEU A 196 13.05 -20.19 -4.35
CA LEU A 196 12.32 -21.42 -4.02
C LEU A 196 11.55 -21.94 -5.23
N GLY A 197 11.63 -23.25 -5.48
CA GLY A 197 10.81 -23.88 -6.51
C GLY A 197 9.32 -23.75 -6.19
N GLY A 198 8.45 -23.71 -7.20
CA GLY A 198 7.01 -23.50 -7.01
C GLY A 198 6.35 -24.49 -6.03
N THR A 199 6.80 -25.75 -6.03
CA THR A 199 6.33 -26.76 -5.07
C THR A 199 6.81 -26.48 -3.64
N GLU A 200 8.06 -26.07 -3.46
CA GLU A 200 8.63 -25.76 -2.14
C GLU A 200 7.97 -24.53 -1.55
N ALA A 201 7.83 -23.46 -2.34
CA ALA A 201 7.12 -22.26 -1.96
C ALA A 201 5.66 -22.55 -1.57
N TYR A 202 4.96 -23.40 -2.33
CA TYR A 202 3.59 -23.81 -2.00
C TYR A 202 3.52 -24.61 -0.69
N MET A 203 4.42 -25.58 -0.47
CA MET A 203 4.49 -26.33 0.78
C MET A 203 4.78 -25.41 1.96
N LEU A 204 5.67 -24.45 1.79
CA LEU A 204 6.02 -23.48 2.81
C LEU A 204 4.83 -22.59 3.18
N CYS A 205 4.08 -22.11 2.19
CA CYS A 205 2.81 -21.41 2.42
C CYS A 205 1.84 -22.30 3.21
N GLY A 206 1.72 -23.59 2.88
CA GLY A 206 0.82 -24.51 3.59
C GLY A 206 1.16 -24.75 5.07
N ILE A 207 2.40 -24.50 5.51
CA ILE A 207 2.85 -24.77 6.89
C ILE A 207 3.04 -23.48 7.71
N ALA A 208 3.51 -22.40 7.07
CA ALA A 208 3.95 -21.19 7.75
C ALA A 208 3.02 -19.99 7.55
N GLU A 209 1.97 -20.11 6.73
CA GLU A 209 1.05 -19.01 6.43
C GLU A 209 0.00 -18.82 7.52
N ASP A 210 -0.16 -17.56 7.94
CA ASP A 210 -1.26 -17.08 8.75
C ASP A 210 -2.13 -16.17 7.88
N LEU A 211 -3.25 -16.70 7.38
CA LEU A 211 -4.16 -15.94 6.54
C LEU A 211 -5.00 -15.01 7.41
N LYS A 212 -4.91 -13.69 7.20
CA LYS A 212 -5.74 -12.73 7.94
C LYS A 212 -6.62 -11.92 6.99
N LEU A 213 -7.88 -11.84 7.39
CA LEU A 213 -8.84 -10.93 6.79
C LEU A 213 -8.68 -9.55 7.43
N HIS A 214 -8.46 -8.52 6.60
CA HIS A 214 -8.37 -7.14 7.08
C HIS A 214 -9.73 -6.50 7.21
N GLU A 215 -10.49 -6.56 6.12
CA GLU A 215 -11.69 -5.78 5.98
C GLU A 215 -12.68 -6.48 5.05
N GLU A 216 -13.95 -6.47 5.46
CA GLU A 216 -15.09 -6.69 4.59
C GLU A 216 -15.72 -5.31 4.36
N VAL A 217 -15.39 -4.65 3.24
CA VAL A 217 -15.94 -3.33 2.93
C VAL A 217 -17.04 -3.42 1.89
N ARG A 218 -18.06 -2.60 2.12
CA ARG A 218 -19.17 -2.26 1.23
C ARG A 218 -18.81 -2.47 -0.25
N ARG A 219 -19.64 -3.28 -0.93
CA ARG A 219 -19.58 -3.77 -2.33
C ARG A 219 -18.97 -5.17 -2.54
N ASN A 220 -18.78 -5.96 -1.48
CA ASN A 220 -18.25 -7.33 -1.56
C ASN A 220 -16.87 -7.34 -2.23
N VAL A 221 -15.87 -6.66 -1.67
CA VAL A 221 -14.47 -6.82 -2.08
C VAL A 221 -13.67 -7.17 -0.84
N TYR A 222 -12.96 -8.29 -0.90
CA TYR A 222 -12.14 -8.80 0.19
C TYR A 222 -10.69 -8.43 -0.05
N LEU A 223 -10.08 -7.75 0.93
CA LEU A 223 -8.64 -7.64 1.05
C LEU A 223 -8.18 -8.65 2.11
N LEU A 224 -7.49 -9.68 1.63
CA LEU A 224 -6.85 -10.69 2.45
C LEU A 224 -5.35 -10.53 2.32
N HIS A 225 -4.61 -10.70 3.41
CA HIS A 225 -3.21 -11.05 3.26
C HIS A 225 -2.93 -12.49 3.63
N ALA A 226 -1.96 -13.06 2.93
CA ALA A 226 -1.17 -14.18 3.39
C ALA A 226 -0.03 -13.59 4.23
N LEU A 227 -0.06 -13.75 5.55
CA LEU A 227 1.08 -13.42 6.40
C LEU A 227 2.01 -14.63 6.33
N THR A 228 3.19 -14.53 5.69
CA THR A 228 4.04 -15.73 5.60
C THR A 228 5.52 -15.46 5.75
N LEU A 229 6.06 -16.22 6.71
CA LEU A 229 7.46 -16.41 7.10
C LEU A 229 8.08 -15.22 7.81
N THR A 230 8.46 -15.48 9.07
CA THR A 230 9.47 -14.66 9.73
C THR A 230 10.68 -14.61 8.79
N GLN A 231 11.28 -13.44 8.55
CA GLN A 231 12.48 -13.35 7.68
C GLN A 231 13.59 -14.33 8.10
N ARG A 232 13.62 -14.77 9.38
CA ARG A 232 14.50 -15.84 9.87
C ARG A 232 14.33 -17.21 9.19
N CYS A 233 13.14 -17.52 8.68
CA CYS A 233 12.87 -18.77 7.97
C CYS A 233 13.37 -18.74 6.51
N LEU A 234 13.77 -17.56 6.02
CA LEU A 234 14.17 -17.29 4.64
C LEU A 234 15.68 -17.01 4.53
N GLY A 235 16.46 -17.55 5.48
CA GLY A 235 17.88 -17.19 5.73
C GLY A 235 18.81 -17.17 4.53
#